data_AF-A0A537R284-F1
#
_entry.id   AF-A0A537R284-F1
#
_cell.length_a   1.000
_cell.length_b   1.000
_cell.length_c   1.000
_cell.angle_alpha   90.00
_cell.angle_beta   90.00
_cell.angle_gamma   90.00
#
_symmetry.space_group_name_H-M   'P 1'
#
loop_
_entity.id
_entity.type
_entity.pdbx_description
1 polymer ?
#
loop_
_entity_poly.entity_id
_entity_poly.type
_entity_poly.pdbx_seq_one_letter_code
_entity_poly.pdbx_strand_id
1 'polypeptide(L)'
;YFVVHHSCATITISIAHEIGHILGARHDRAIDANDAPFAYGHGFVNGKWRDIMSYQQSCDGCVRIPYWSNPRVTYKDEPTGTDAADNARVILEQAERVSKFR
;
A
#
# COMPACT_ATOMS: atom_id res chain seq x y z
N TYR A 1 -2.07 -17.70 0.71
CA TYR A 1 -1.94 -17.55 2.18
C TYR A 1 -0.95 -16.42 2.43
N PHE A 2 -1.07 -15.72 3.56
CA PHE A 2 -0.11 -14.69 3.98
C PHE A 2 0.41 -15.01 5.38
N VAL A 3 1.60 -14.52 5.72
CA VAL A 3 2.26 -14.79 7.00
C VAL A 3 2.60 -13.46 7.64
N VAL A 4 2.14 -13.24 8.87
CA VAL A 4 2.53 -12.09 9.68
C VAL A 4 3.15 -12.60 10.97
N HIS A 5 4.27 -12.00 11.38
CA HIS A 5 4.83 -12.26 12.69
C HIS A 5 3.84 -11.81 13.77
N HIS A 6 3.54 -12.67 14.75
CA HIS A 6 2.41 -12.45 15.67
C HIS A 6 2.46 -11.08 16.38
N SER A 7 3.65 -10.61 16.77
CA SER A 7 3.82 -9.31 17.44
C SER A 7 3.58 -8.11 16.53
N CYS A 8 3.68 -8.29 15.21
CA CYS A 8 3.47 -7.25 14.20
C CYS A 8 2.03 -7.24 13.67
N ALA A 9 1.28 -8.32 13.89
CA ALA A 9 -0.07 -8.51 13.37
C ALA A 9 -1.03 -7.39 13.82
N THR A 10 -0.97 -7.01 15.10
CA THR A 10 -1.84 -5.99 15.69
C THR A 10 -1.23 -4.59 15.69
N ILE A 11 0.09 -4.47 15.73
CA ILE A 11 0.78 -3.22 16.11
C ILE A 11 1.28 -2.42 14.88
N THR A 12 1.62 -3.08 13.77
CA THR A 12 2.33 -2.42 12.65
C THR A 12 1.53 -2.34 11.35
N ILE A 13 0.20 -2.50 11.43
CA ILE A 13 -0.68 -2.44 10.25
C ILE A 13 -0.31 -3.56 9.24
N SER A 14 0.37 -4.62 9.72
CA SER A 14 0.93 -5.70 8.90
C SER A 14 -0.14 -6.62 8.34
N ILE A 15 -1.22 -6.92 9.09
CA ILE A 15 -2.33 -7.70 8.52
C ILE A 15 -2.92 -6.97 7.32
N ALA A 16 -3.17 -5.66 7.45
CA ALA A 16 -3.71 -4.89 6.34
C ALA A 16 -2.72 -4.86 5.16
N HIS A 17 -1.41 -4.72 5.38
CA HIS A 17 -0.39 -4.84 4.32
C HIS A 17 -0.52 -6.13 3.51
N GLU A 18 -0.61 -7.27 4.20
CA GLU A 18 -0.74 -8.57 3.54
C GLU A 18 -2.09 -8.75 2.83
N ILE A 19 -3.17 -8.18 3.39
CA ILE A 19 -4.46 -8.10 2.69
C ILE A 19 -4.31 -7.28 1.41
N GLY A 20 -3.53 -6.20 1.44
CA GLY A 20 -3.18 -5.40 0.26
C GLY A 20 -2.60 -6.28 -0.85
N HIS A 21 -1.62 -7.12 -0.52
CA HIS A 21 -1.03 -8.05 -1.49
C HIS A 21 -2.05 -9.02 -2.08
N ILE A 22 -2.96 -9.57 -1.28
CA ILE A 22 -4.04 -10.44 -1.79
C ILE A 22 -4.93 -9.71 -2.79
N LEU A 23 -5.20 -8.43 -2.52
CA LEU A 23 -6.01 -7.57 -3.38
C LEU A 23 -5.21 -7.00 -4.57
N GLY A 24 -3.92 -7.31 -4.70
CA GLY A 24 -3.08 -6.89 -5.83
C GLY A 24 -2.33 -5.58 -5.62
N ALA A 25 -2.36 -5.00 -4.42
CA ALA A 25 -1.54 -3.85 -4.07
C ALA A 25 -0.06 -4.24 -3.99
N ARG A 26 0.82 -3.41 -4.56
CA ARG A 26 2.27 -3.63 -4.57
C ARG A 26 2.97 -2.62 -3.68
N HIS A 27 4.23 -2.92 -3.39
CA HIS A 27 5.12 -2.01 -2.66
C HIS A 27 5.40 -0.74 -3.47
N ASP A 28 6.04 0.24 -2.83
CA ASP A 28 6.54 1.40 -3.54
C ASP A 28 7.53 1.01 -4.64
N ARG A 29 7.63 1.86 -5.68
CA ARG A 29 8.38 1.54 -6.90
C ARG A 29 9.88 1.35 -6.69
N ALA A 30 10.46 1.89 -5.61
CA ALA A 30 11.87 1.68 -5.30
C ALA A 30 12.13 0.22 -4.85
N ILE A 31 11.12 -0.45 -4.30
CA ILE A 31 11.18 -1.86 -3.88
C ILE A 31 10.64 -2.79 -4.95
N ASP A 32 9.53 -2.43 -5.59
CA ASP A 32 8.90 -3.24 -6.62
C ASP A 32 8.58 -2.39 -7.86
N ALA A 33 9.40 -2.52 -8.89
CA ALA A 33 9.26 -1.80 -10.15
C ALA A 33 8.30 -2.48 -11.15
N ASN A 34 7.67 -3.60 -10.80
CA ASN A 34 6.81 -4.35 -11.72
C ASN A 34 5.43 -3.69 -11.88
N ASP A 35 5.10 -3.31 -13.12
CA ASP A 35 3.84 -2.66 -13.48
C ASP A 35 2.67 -3.62 -13.73
N ALA A 36 2.91 -4.93 -13.77
CA ALA A 36 1.83 -5.91 -13.99
C ALA A 36 1.22 -6.34 -12.65
N PRO A 37 -0.09 -6.59 -12.52
CA PRO A 37 -1.13 -6.34 -13.52
C PRO A 37 -1.62 -4.88 -13.56
N PHE A 38 -1.28 -4.06 -12.57
CA PHE A 38 -1.73 -2.67 -12.46
C PHE A 38 -0.53 -1.73 -12.33
N ALA A 39 -0.26 -0.95 -13.38
CA ALA A 39 0.88 -0.03 -13.41
C ALA A 39 0.78 1.10 -12.37
N TYR A 40 -0.40 1.36 -11.84
CA TYR A 40 -0.62 2.35 -10.78
C TYR A 40 -0.68 1.73 -9.38
N GLY A 41 -0.61 0.39 -9.27
CA GLY A 41 -0.83 -0.36 -8.03
C GLY A 41 0.37 -0.40 -7.11
N HIS A 42 0.97 0.76 -6.81
CA HIS A 42 2.19 0.87 -6.01
C HIS A 42 1.98 1.71 -4.75
N GLY A 43 2.77 1.40 -3.72
CA GLY A 43 2.89 2.20 -2.51
C GLY A 43 3.46 3.60 -2.80
N PHE A 44 3.22 4.53 -1.89
CA PHE A 44 3.69 5.90 -2.01
C PHE A 44 4.54 6.34 -0.82
N VAL A 45 5.62 7.05 -1.16
CA VAL A 45 6.60 7.61 -0.25
C VAL A 45 6.78 9.08 -0.60
N ASN A 46 6.66 9.97 0.39
CA ASN A 46 6.82 11.41 0.17
C ASN A 46 8.11 11.98 0.80
N GLY A 47 8.96 11.11 1.37
CA GLY A 47 10.19 11.45 2.07
C GLY A 47 10.03 11.76 3.56
N LYS A 48 8.85 12.22 4.00
CA LYS A 48 8.53 12.52 5.43
C LYS A 48 7.77 11.38 6.10
N TRP A 49 6.96 10.68 5.32
CA TRP A 49 6.18 9.52 5.70
C TRP A 49 6.02 8.59 4.49
N ARG A 50 5.56 7.37 4.79
CA ARG A 50 5.29 6.33 3.80
C ARG A 50 3.96 5.65 4.07
N ASP A 51 3.29 5.23 3.00
CA ASP A 51 2.01 4.55 3.11
C ASP A 51 2.16 3.12 3.66
N ILE A 52 1.04 2.42 3.81
CA ILE A 52 0.99 1.06 4.34
C ILE A 52 1.78 0.05 3.49
N MET A 53 1.92 0.26 2.17
CA MET A 53 2.61 -0.69 1.29
C MET A 53 4.08 -0.34 1.10
N SER A 54 4.56 0.75 1.68
CA SER A 54 5.90 1.27 1.39
C SER A 54 6.93 0.90 2.45
N TYR A 55 8.17 0.75 2.01
CA TYR A 55 9.31 0.40 2.85
C TYR A 55 10.03 1.63 3.38
N GLN A 56 10.59 1.49 4.58
CA GLN A 56 11.31 2.58 5.25
C GLN A 56 12.63 2.92 4.55
N GLN A 57 13.21 1.96 3.85
CA GLN A 57 14.44 2.10 3.05
C GLN A 57 14.28 3.10 1.92
N SER A 58 13.05 3.32 1.45
CA SER A 58 12.73 4.28 0.41
C SER A 58 12.70 5.73 0.91
N CYS A 59 12.86 5.98 2.22
CA CYS A 59 12.76 7.31 2.83
C CYS A 59 13.54 7.48 4.14
N ASP A 60 14.75 6.93 4.25
CA ASP A 60 15.61 7.13 5.43
C ASP A 60 14.93 6.87 6.78
N GLY A 61 14.03 5.88 6.84
CA GLY A 61 13.33 5.54 8.09
C GLY A 61 12.07 6.35 8.37
N CYS A 62 11.54 7.10 7.40
CA CYS A 62 10.35 7.94 7.57
C CYS A 62 9.14 7.18 8.15
N VAL A 63 8.26 7.85 8.89
CA VAL A 63 7.17 7.18 9.62
C VAL A 63 6.15 6.51 8.67
N ARG A 64 5.65 5.32 9.04
CA ARG A 64 4.59 4.63 8.31
C ARG A 64 3.22 5.12 8.79
N ILE A 65 2.35 5.50 7.85
CA ILE A 65 0.98 5.95 8.15
C ILE A 65 -0.05 4.89 7.76
N PRO A 66 -1.23 4.84 8.42
CA PRO A 66 -2.27 3.84 8.15
C PRO A 66 -3.14 4.20 6.93
N TYR A 67 -2.49 4.58 5.83
CA TYR A 67 -3.15 4.96 4.57
C TYR A 67 -2.65 4.06 3.44
N TRP A 68 -3.54 3.78 2.49
CA TRP A 68 -3.18 3.27 1.18
C TRP A 68 -2.79 4.44 0.27
N SER A 69 -1.89 4.22 -0.69
CA SER A 69 -1.64 5.23 -1.71
C SER A 69 -2.91 5.59 -2.46
N ASN A 70 -3.21 6.88 -2.50
CA ASN A 70 -4.45 7.42 -3.07
C ASN A 70 -4.29 8.93 -3.33
N PRO A 71 -4.24 9.40 -4.60
CA PRO A 71 -4.09 10.82 -4.91
C PRO A 71 -5.28 11.69 -4.47
N ARG A 72 -6.43 11.07 -4.14
CA ARG A 72 -7.67 11.77 -3.73
C ARG A 72 -7.79 11.95 -2.22
N VAL A 73 -6.92 11.33 -1.42
CA VAL A 73 -6.91 11.44 0.04
C VAL A 73 -5.66 12.19 0.45
N THR A 74 -5.79 13.08 1.43
CA THR A 74 -4.65 13.85 1.96
C THR A 74 -4.33 13.45 3.39
N TYR A 75 -3.04 13.54 3.72
CA TYR A 75 -2.54 13.45 5.09
C TYR A 75 -1.65 14.67 5.34
N LYS A 76 -2.01 15.49 6.33
CA LYS A 76 -1.37 16.79 6.59
C LYS A 76 -1.31 17.68 5.34
N ASP A 77 -2.44 17.76 4.63
CA ASP A 77 -2.62 18.54 3.39
C ASP A 77 -1.76 18.09 2.19
N GLU A 78 -1.07 16.95 2.31
CA GLU A 78 -0.30 16.34 1.21
C GLU A 78 -1.06 15.11 0.68
N PRO A 79 -1.24 14.95 -0.64
CA PRO A 79 -1.84 13.74 -1.19
C PRO A 79 -1.12 12.47 -0.76
N THR A 80 -1.86 11.41 -0.46
CA THR A 80 -1.29 10.13 -0.02
C THR A 80 -0.82 9.26 -1.17
N GLY A 81 -0.89 9.74 -2.41
CA GLY A 81 -0.48 9.02 -3.61
C GLY A 81 -0.41 9.93 -4.84
N THR A 82 -0.16 9.31 -5.99
CA THR A 82 -0.16 9.95 -7.31
C THR A 82 -0.95 9.08 -8.29
N ASP A 83 -1.17 9.54 -9.51
CA ASP A 83 -1.82 8.70 -10.54
C ASP A 83 -1.04 7.42 -10.85
N ALA A 84 0.27 7.40 -10.57
CA ALA A 84 1.15 6.24 -10.71
C ALA A 84 1.31 5.41 -9.41
N ALA A 85 0.71 5.87 -8.31
CA ALA A 85 0.71 5.24 -7.00
C ALA A 85 -0.67 5.40 -6.34
N ASP A 86 -1.61 4.54 -6.72
CA ASP A 86 -3.01 4.49 -6.28
C ASP A 86 -3.42 3.03 -5.98
N ASN A 87 -2.87 2.47 -4.89
CA ASN A 87 -3.26 1.15 -4.39
C ASN A 87 -4.73 1.12 -3.96
N ALA A 88 -5.29 2.25 -3.51
CA ALA A 88 -6.71 2.33 -3.16
C ALA A 88 -7.61 2.00 -4.35
N ARG A 89 -7.25 2.46 -5.56
CA ARG A 89 -7.94 2.08 -6.79
C ARG A 89 -7.88 0.57 -7.05
N VAL A 90 -6.71 -0.05 -6.95
CA VAL A 90 -6.56 -1.51 -7.11
C VAL A 90 -7.45 -2.26 -6.12
N ILE A 91 -7.42 -1.86 -4.85
CA ILE A 91 -8.22 -2.47 -3.79
C ILE A 91 -9.72 -2.37 -4.10
N LEU A 92 -10.20 -1.21 -4.56
CA LEU A 92 -11.61 -1.03 -4.91
C LEU A 92 -12.02 -1.87 -6.13
N GLU A 93 -11.19 -1.90 -7.17
CA GLU A 93 -11.44 -2.70 -8.38
C GLU A 93 -11.43 -4.20 -8.09
N GLN A 94 -10.61 -4.67 -7.14
CA GLN A 94 -10.52 -6.08 -6.76
C GLN A 94 -11.47 -6.50 -5.64
N ALA A 95 -11.96 -5.58 -4.81
CA ALA A 95 -12.87 -5.88 -3.71
C ALA A 95 -14.12 -6.63 -4.19
N GLU A 96 -14.72 -6.20 -5.31
CA GLU A 96 -15.89 -6.90 -5.86
C GLU A 96 -15.54 -8.33 -6.29
N ARG A 97 -14.39 -8.53 -6.96
CA ARG A 97 -13.95 -9.84 -7.43
C ARG A 97 -13.70 -10.80 -6.27
N VAL A 98 -12.96 -10.34 -5.26
CA VAL A 98 -12.55 -11.17 -4.12
C VAL A 98 -13.72 -11.45 -3.17
N SER A 99 -14.69 -10.53 -3.03
CA SER A 99 -15.88 -10.74 -2.19
C SER A 99 -16.74 -11.94 -2.62
N LYS A 100 -16.59 -12.40 -3.86
CA LYS A 100 -17.33 -13.52 -4.44
C LYS A 100 -16.61 -14.86 -4.30
N PHE A 101 -15.38 -14.89 -3.78
CA PHE A 101 -14.67 -16.13 -3.51
C PHE A 101 -15.34 -16.86 -2.33
N ARG A 102 -15.59 -18.15 -2.50
CA ARG A 102 -16.24 -19.03 -1.53
C ARG A 102 -15.34 -20.20 -1.20
#